data_AF-A0A836C4C7-F1
#
_entry.id   AF-A0A836C4C7-F1
#
_cell.length_a   1.000
_cell.length_b   1.000
_cell.length_c   1.000
_cell.angle_alpha   90.00
_cell.angle_beta   90.00
_cell.angle_gamma   90.00
#
_symmetry.space_group_name_H-M   'P 1'
#
loop_
_entity.id
_entity.type
_entity.pdbx_description
1 polymer ?
#
loop_
_entity_poly.entity_id
_entity_poly.type
_entity_poly.pdbx_seq_one_letter_code
_entity_poly.pdbx_strand_id
1 'polypeptide(L)'
;MRSIFTVQVLVLFWRLMQYASTSRRLGTFVRMVLEVTYELWPFFLFLGIVYLGFAFSLLVVAPRWGLTTADGELVSRAQIARGVFLKLYSMMYGGDFSMDLLIDPVIAIINGVYTRVKAEEEATGIRHKAFVVAEVEQLMPGWLVEWRDQQLLNKKYLLVVQSKQVIE
;
A
#
# COMPACT_ATOMS: atom_id res chain seq x y z
N MET A 1 24.48 11.59 -2.54
CA MET A 1 23.74 11.63 -3.82
C MET A 1 23.12 10.29 -4.24
N ARG A 2 23.73 9.11 -3.97
CA ARG A 2 23.16 7.80 -4.34
C ARG A 2 21.80 7.47 -3.71
N SER A 3 21.57 7.86 -2.45
CA SER A 3 20.31 7.59 -1.74
C SER A 3 19.09 8.31 -2.34
N ILE A 4 19.25 9.53 -2.86
CA ILE A 4 18.14 10.29 -3.46
C ILE A 4 17.65 9.61 -4.73
N PHE A 5 18.56 9.06 -5.53
CA PHE A 5 18.23 8.32 -6.74
C PHE A 5 17.43 7.06 -6.44
N THR A 6 17.80 6.31 -5.38
CA THR A 6 17.05 5.13 -4.93
C THR A 6 15.63 5.49 -4.52
N VAL A 7 15.45 6.57 -3.77
CA VAL A 7 14.11 7.04 -3.36
C VAL A 7 13.29 7.43 -4.59
N GLN A 8 13.90 8.13 -5.55
CA GLN A 8 13.21 8.56 -6.77
C GLN A 8 12.79 7.38 -7.64
N VAL A 9 13.63 6.35 -7.77
CA VAL A 9 13.27 5.10 -8.47
C VAL A 9 12.13 4.38 -7.75
N LEU A 10 12.14 4.34 -6.41
CA LEU A 10 11.05 3.74 -5.63
C LEU A 10 9.72 4.49 -5.85
N VAL A 11 9.76 5.83 -5.85
CA VAL A 11 8.57 6.66 -6.10
C VAL A 11 8.05 6.48 -7.52
N LEU A 12 8.94 6.40 -8.52
CA LEU A 12 8.55 6.12 -9.90
C LEU A 12 7.95 4.72 -10.04
N PHE A 13 8.52 3.72 -9.37
CA PHE A 13 7.98 2.36 -9.33
C PHE A 13 6.59 2.33 -8.69
N TRP A 14 6.38 3.05 -7.58
CA TRP A 14 5.08 3.18 -6.94
C TRP A 14 4.05 3.84 -7.85
N ARG A 15 4.44 4.92 -8.54
CA ARG A 15 3.58 5.59 -9.53
C ARG A 15 3.25 4.68 -10.71
N LEU A 16 4.18 3.83 -11.13
CA LEU A 16 3.98 2.86 -12.19
C LEU A 16 3.02 1.74 -11.77
N MET A 17 3.05 1.31 -10.49
CA MET A 17 2.03 0.42 -9.95
C MET A 17 0.63 1.04 -10.05
N GLN A 18 0.47 2.33 -9.70
CA GLN A 18 -0.83 3.01 -9.86
C GLN A 18 -1.31 3.00 -11.32
N TYR A 19 -0.45 3.20 -12.31
CA TYR A 19 -0.86 3.08 -13.72
C TYR A 19 -1.22 1.64 -14.13
N ALA A 20 -0.55 0.65 -13.56
CA ALA A 20 -0.86 -0.76 -13.78
C ALA A 20 -2.23 -1.17 -13.19
N SER A 21 -2.85 -0.33 -12.36
CA SER A 21 -4.22 -0.56 -11.86
C SER A 21 -5.27 -0.60 -12.97
N THR A 22 -4.95 -0.07 -14.15
CA THR A 22 -5.83 -0.01 -15.32
C THR A 22 -6.00 -1.38 -16.02
N SER A 23 -5.09 -2.34 -15.78
CA SER A 23 -5.15 -3.67 -16.38
C SER A 23 -6.06 -4.61 -15.57
N ARG A 24 -6.97 -5.37 -16.22
CA ARG A 24 -7.98 -6.21 -15.51
C ARG A 24 -7.40 -7.18 -14.47
N ARG A 25 -6.28 -7.86 -14.76
CA ARG A 25 -5.68 -8.84 -13.84
C ARG A 25 -4.66 -8.22 -12.89
N LEU A 26 -3.87 -7.26 -13.39
CA LEU A 26 -2.86 -6.59 -12.56
C LEU A 26 -3.49 -5.58 -11.59
N GLY A 27 -4.64 -5.01 -11.95
CA GLY A 27 -5.28 -3.95 -11.20
C GLY A 27 -5.97 -4.40 -9.94
N THR A 28 -6.58 -5.58 -9.93
CA THR A 28 -7.06 -6.18 -8.68
C THR A 28 -5.91 -6.42 -7.71
N PHE A 29 -4.78 -6.95 -8.21
CA PHE A 29 -3.58 -7.19 -7.38
C PHE A 29 -2.98 -5.89 -6.84
N VAL A 30 -2.76 -4.89 -7.69
CA VAL A 30 -2.23 -3.59 -7.26
C VAL A 30 -3.16 -2.94 -6.25
N ARG A 31 -4.48 -2.96 -6.49
CA ARG A 31 -5.47 -2.41 -5.56
C ARG A 31 -5.42 -3.11 -4.21
N MET A 32 -5.33 -4.43 -4.21
CA MET A 32 -5.14 -5.21 -2.99
C MET A 32 -3.88 -4.79 -2.24
N VAL A 33 -2.74 -4.64 -2.93
CA VAL A 33 -1.48 -4.21 -2.30
C VAL A 33 -1.60 -2.78 -1.74
N LEU A 34 -2.25 -1.86 -2.45
CA LEU A 34 -2.47 -0.48 -1.98
C LEU A 34 -3.36 -0.44 -0.74
N GLU A 35 -4.44 -1.21 -0.73
CA GLU A 35 -5.40 -1.27 0.37
C GLU A 35 -4.78 -1.95 1.60
N VAL A 36 -4.04 -3.05 1.42
CA VAL A 36 -3.23 -3.66 2.48
C VAL A 36 -2.21 -2.67 3.04
N THR A 37 -1.52 -1.91 2.19
CA THR A 37 -0.53 -0.92 2.64
C THR A 37 -1.20 0.18 3.49
N TYR A 38 -2.38 0.62 3.07
CA TYR A 38 -3.15 1.63 3.81
C TYR A 38 -3.61 1.09 5.18
N GLU A 39 -4.07 -0.17 5.24
CA GLU A 39 -4.48 -0.79 6.50
C GLU A 39 -3.32 -1.20 7.41
N LEU A 40 -2.12 -1.42 6.85
CA LEU A 40 -0.90 -1.61 7.65
C LEU A 40 -0.38 -0.30 8.26
N TRP A 41 -0.76 0.87 7.72
CA TRP A 41 -0.31 2.16 8.25
C TRP A 41 -0.60 2.34 9.76
N PRO A 42 -1.81 2.12 10.28
CA PRO A 42 -2.07 2.21 11.73
C PRO A 42 -1.28 1.16 12.54
N PHE A 43 -1.02 -0.02 11.97
CA PHE A 43 -0.18 -1.03 12.60
C PHE A 43 1.27 -0.53 12.72
N PHE A 44 1.84 0.08 11.68
CA PHE A 44 3.16 0.69 11.75
C PHE A 44 3.22 1.89 12.70
N LEU A 45 2.15 2.68 12.78
CA LEU A 45 2.04 3.76 13.76
C LEU A 45 2.11 3.21 15.19
N PHE A 46 1.30 2.18 15.49
CA PHE A 46 1.32 1.49 16.78
C PHE A 46 2.70 0.90 17.08
N LEU A 47 3.31 0.19 16.12
CA LEU A 47 4.64 -0.38 16.26
C LEU A 47 5.69 0.72 16.51
N GLY A 48 5.57 1.86 15.85
CA GLY A 48 6.43 3.02 16.06
C GLY A 48 6.33 3.60 17.48
N ILE A 49 5.11 3.68 18.04
CA ILE A 49 4.90 4.12 19.42
C ILE A 49 5.55 3.14 20.41
N VAL A 50 5.33 1.83 20.22
CA VAL A 50 5.95 0.78 21.04
C VAL A 50 7.48 0.89 20.96
N TYR A 51 8.01 1.00 19.75
CA TYR A 51 9.45 1.12 19.51
C TYR A 51 10.05 2.36 20.18
N LEU A 52 9.38 3.52 20.09
CA LEU A 52 9.80 4.73 20.80
C LEU A 52 9.79 4.53 22.31
N GLY A 53 8.72 3.94 22.86
CA GLY A 53 8.64 3.63 24.30
C GLY A 53 9.79 2.75 24.78
N PHE A 54 10.14 1.71 24.02
CA PHE A 54 11.30 0.86 24.31
C PHE A 54 12.62 1.61 24.17
N ALA A 55 12.78 2.46 23.16
CA ALA A 55 13.97 3.27 22.98
C ALA A 55 14.17 4.26 24.14
N PHE A 56 13.10 4.90 24.62
CA PHE A 56 13.12 5.76 25.80
C PHE A 56 13.47 4.98 27.06
N SER A 57 12.88 3.80 27.26
CA SER A 57 13.21 2.92 28.39
C SER A 57 14.70 2.55 28.38
N LEU A 58 15.24 2.12 27.24
CA LEU A 58 16.66 1.81 27.12
C LEU A 58 17.56 3.03 27.31
N LEU A 59 17.14 4.23 26.90
CA LEU A 59 17.90 5.46 27.13
C LEU A 59 18.00 5.77 28.63
N VAL A 60 16.93 5.56 29.39
CA VAL A 60 16.95 5.73 30.86
C VAL A 60 17.84 4.70 31.54
N VAL A 61 17.85 3.45 31.08
CA VAL A 61 18.68 2.40 31.67
C VAL A 61 20.14 2.47 31.17
N ALA A 62 20.41 3.07 30.00
CA ALA A 62 21.72 3.15 29.34
C ALA A 62 22.92 3.54 30.24
N PRO A 63 22.81 4.48 31.21
CA PRO A 63 23.92 4.81 32.12
C PRO A 63 24.41 3.61 32.94
N ARG A 64 23.56 2.60 33.17
CA ARG A 64 23.86 1.42 33.98
C ARG A 64 24.59 0.30 33.22
N TRP A 65 24.65 0.36 31.88
CA TRP A 65 25.24 -0.69 31.02
C TRP A 65 26.70 -0.44 30.65
N GLY A 66 27.38 0.52 31.29
CA GLY A 66 28.78 0.81 31.01
C GLY A 66 29.03 1.49 29.66
N LEU A 67 28.01 2.12 29.07
CA LEU A 67 28.14 2.99 27.89
C LEU A 67 28.72 4.38 28.21
N THR A 68 29.19 4.56 29.44
CA THR A 68 30.01 5.69 29.89
C THR A 68 31.44 5.18 30.07
N THR A 69 32.37 5.66 29.23
CA THR A 69 33.80 5.53 29.49
C THR A 69 34.14 6.18 30.84
N ALA A 70 35.10 5.61 31.56
CA ALA A 70 35.49 6.01 32.92
C ALA A 70 35.98 7.47 33.06
N ASP A 71 36.13 8.22 31.95
CA ASP A 71 36.81 9.52 31.93
C ASP A 71 35.90 10.74 31.77
N GLY A 72 34.57 10.59 31.86
CA GLY A 72 33.66 11.76 31.87
C GLY A 72 33.64 12.59 30.57
N GLU A 73 34.33 12.14 29.52
CA GLU A 73 34.21 12.73 28.19
C GLU A 73 32.85 12.34 27.59
N LEU A 74 32.16 13.35 27.08
CA LEU A 74 30.85 13.26 26.44
C LEU A 74 30.93 12.30 25.24
N VAL A 75 30.71 11.01 25.48
CA VAL A 75 30.39 10.02 24.45
C VAL A 75 29.30 10.65 23.60
N SER A 76 29.65 10.94 22.35
CA SER A 76 28.78 11.65 21.43
C SER A 76 27.41 10.98 21.44
N ARG A 77 26.33 11.76 21.62
CA ARG A 77 24.93 11.26 21.70
C ARG A 77 24.60 10.25 20.59
N ALA A 78 25.29 10.35 19.45
CA ALA A 78 25.22 9.43 18.32
C ALA A 78 25.66 7.98 18.65
N GLN A 79 26.69 7.78 19.49
CA GLN A 79 27.16 6.45 19.88
C GLN A 79 26.21 5.77 20.86
N ILE A 80 25.65 6.52 21.82
CA ILE A 80 24.62 6.02 22.75
C ILE A 80 23.36 5.62 21.95
N ALA A 81 22.90 6.48 21.05
CA ALA A 81 21.75 6.18 20.20
C ALA A 81 21.98 4.95 19.31
N ARG A 82 23.19 4.79 18.75
CA ARG A 82 23.56 3.62 17.95
C ARG A 82 23.60 2.33 18.77
N GLY A 83 24.10 2.38 20.01
CA GLY A 83 24.10 1.23 20.93
C GLY A 83 22.69 0.81 21.32
N VAL A 84 21.82 1.78 21.65
CA VAL A 84 20.40 1.53 21.93
C VAL A 84 19.71 0.91 20.72
N PHE A 85 19.94 1.44 19.51
CA PHE A 85 19.34 0.92 18.28
C PHE A 85 19.75 -0.52 17.99
N LEU A 86 21.05 -0.83 18.08
CA LEU A 86 21.56 -2.20 17.86
C LEU A 86 21.00 -3.18 18.90
N LYS A 87 20.87 -2.74 20.16
CA LYS A 87 20.29 -3.58 21.21
C LYS A 87 18.80 -3.84 20.95
N LEU A 88 18.04 -2.81 20.58
CA LEU A 88 16.62 -2.94 20.22
C LEU A 88 16.44 -3.86 19.02
N TYR A 89 17.28 -3.71 18.00
CA TYR A 89 17.28 -4.58 16.83
C TYR A 89 17.57 -6.04 17.19
N SER A 90 18.59 -6.28 18.04
CA SER A 90 18.92 -7.62 18.51
C SER A 90 17.86 -8.23 19.42
N MET A 91 17.11 -7.42 20.18
CA MET A 91 16.03 -7.91 21.04
C MET A 91 14.78 -8.26 20.23
N MET A 92 14.49 -7.47 19.19
CA MET A 92 13.39 -7.69 18.27
C MET A 92 13.60 -8.94 17.41
N TYR A 93 14.80 -9.14 16.85
CA TYR A 93 15.10 -10.28 15.97
C TYR A 93 15.81 -11.46 16.65
N GLY A 94 16.32 -11.29 17.87
CA GLY A 94 17.12 -12.30 18.58
C GLY A 94 16.33 -13.23 19.49
N GLY A 95 15.01 -13.11 19.55
CA GLY A 95 14.12 -14.12 20.16
C GLY A 95 13.34 -13.68 21.40
N ASP A 96 13.64 -12.53 21.99
CA ASP A 96 12.90 -12.05 23.18
C ASP A 96 11.55 -11.41 22.82
N PHE A 97 11.44 -10.84 21.62
CA PHE A 97 10.19 -10.32 21.10
C PHE A 97 9.48 -11.40 20.28
N SER A 98 8.32 -11.86 20.73
CA SER A 98 7.54 -12.87 20.01
C SER A 98 7.04 -12.28 18.68
N MET A 99 7.75 -12.58 17.60
CA MET A 99 7.35 -12.20 16.24
C MET A 99 5.97 -12.75 15.87
N ASP A 100 5.57 -13.86 16.49
CA ASP A 100 4.24 -14.46 16.32
C ASP A 100 3.12 -13.47 16.70
N LEU A 101 3.30 -12.67 17.76
CA LEU A 101 2.34 -11.63 18.17
C LEU A 101 2.19 -10.49 17.14
N LEU A 102 3.22 -10.25 16.32
CA LEU A 102 3.20 -9.23 15.27
C LEU A 102 2.66 -9.77 13.94
N ILE A 103 2.94 -11.04 13.64
CA ILE A 103 2.59 -11.66 12.37
C ILE A 103 1.09 -11.95 12.30
N ASP A 104 0.50 -12.46 13.38
CA ASP A 104 -0.93 -12.79 13.45
C ASP A 104 -1.87 -11.62 13.05
N PRO A 105 -1.72 -10.41 13.61
CA PRO A 105 -2.55 -9.27 13.21
C PRO A 105 -2.28 -8.81 11.77
N VAL A 106 -1.05 -8.91 11.27
CA VAL A 106 -0.72 -8.57 9.86
C VAL A 106 -1.42 -9.54 8.90
N ILE A 107 -1.38 -10.85 9.20
CA ILE A 107 -2.08 -11.86 8.42
C ILE A 107 -3.60 -11.62 8.46
N ALA A 108 -4.15 -11.27 9.62
CA ALA A 108 -5.57 -10.97 9.76
C ALA A 108 -6.00 -9.77 8.89
N ILE A 109 -5.20 -8.69 8.85
CA ILE A 109 -5.43 -7.52 7.99
C ILE A 109 -5.38 -7.93 6.52
N ILE A 110 -4.34 -8.66 6.09
CA ILE A 110 -4.19 -9.11 4.71
C ILE A 110 -5.39 -9.95 4.28
N ASN A 111 -5.81 -10.90 5.11
CA ASN A 111 -6.96 -11.75 4.83
C ASN A 111 -8.27 -10.95 4.79
N GLY A 112 -8.44 -9.97 5.67
CA GLY A 112 -9.60 -9.08 5.68
C GLY A 112 -9.69 -8.17 4.45
N VAL A 113 -8.56 -7.64 3.96
CA VAL A 113 -8.53 -6.91 2.68
C VAL A 113 -8.81 -7.84 1.51
N TYR A 114 -8.23 -9.04 1.50
CA TYR A 114 -8.45 -9.99 0.41
C TYR A 114 -9.93 -10.34 0.23
N THR A 115 -10.65 -10.62 1.32
CA THR A 115 -12.07 -10.98 1.26
C THR A 115 -12.93 -9.82 0.79
N ARG A 116 -12.64 -8.58 1.22
CA ARG A 116 -13.35 -7.37 0.77
C ARG A 116 -13.11 -7.05 -0.70
N VAL A 117 -11.85 -7.02 -1.13
CA VAL A 117 -11.50 -6.73 -2.52
C VAL A 117 -12.11 -7.78 -3.46
N LYS A 118 -12.09 -9.05 -3.06
CA LYS A 118 -12.73 -10.13 -3.82
C LYS A 118 -14.25 -9.97 -3.89
N ALA A 119 -14.90 -9.50 -2.83
CA ALA A 119 -16.33 -9.22 -2.84
C ALA A 119 -16.68 -8.00 -3.71
N GLU A 120 -15.79 -7.01 -3.80
CA GLU A 120 -15.99 -5.81 -4.62
C GLU A 120 -15.57 -5.94 -6.07
N GLU A 121 -14.78 -6.96 -6.43
CA GLU A 121 -14.17 -7.11 -7.76
C GLU A 121 -15.20 -7.11 -8.89
N GLU A 122 -16.35 -7.76 -8.68
CA GLU A 122 -17.43 -7.78 -9.68
C GLU A 122 -18.05 -6.39 -9.89
N ALA A 123 -18.32 -5.65 -8.81
CA ALA A 123 -18.95 -4.33 -8.87
C ALA A 123 -17.99 -3.24 -9.36
N THR A 124 -16.74 -3.27 -8.90
CA THR A 124 -15.73 -2.27 -9.27
C THR A 124 -15.12 -2.52 -10.64
N GLY A 125 -15.04 -3.77 -11.09
CA GLY A 125 -14.65 -4.09 -12.46
C GLY A 125 -15.63 -3.52 -13.51
N ILE A 126 -16.92 -3.42 -13.19
CA ILE A 126 -17.92 -2.80 -14.06
C ILE A 126 -17.82 -1.27 -14.01
N ARG A 127 -17.74 -0.68 -12.80
CA ARG A 127 -17.61 0.77 -12.63
C ARG A 127 -16.34 1.35 -13.26
N HIS A 128 -15.21 0.67 -13.11
CA HIS A 128 -13.95 1.15 -13.68
C HIS A 128 -13.96 1.13 -15.21
N LYS A 129 -14.56 0.11 -15.84
CA LYS A 129 -14.76 0.09 -17.30
C LYS A 129 -15.66 1.23 -17.75
N ALA A 130 -16.75 1.48 -17.04
CA ALA A 130 -17.66 2.58 -17.35
C ALA A 130 -16.95 3.94 -17.24
N PHE A 131 -16.12 4.13 -16.21
CA PHE A 131 -15.34 5.35 -16.02
C PHE A 131 -14.32 5.56 -17.15
N VAL A 132 -13.52 4.55 -17.48
CA VAL A 132 -12.52 4.65 -18.57
C VAL A 132 -13.21 4.91 -19.91
N VAL A 133 -14.35 4.26 -20.18
CA VAL A 133 -15.12 4.53 -21.39
C VAL A 133 -15.60 5.98 -21.42
N ALA A 134 -16.14 6.50 -20.32
CA ALA A 134 -16.60 7.89 -20.24
C ALA A 134 -15.46 8.91 -20.40
N GLU A 135 -14.29 8.65 -19.80
CA GLU A 135 -13.12 9.52 -19.91
C GLU A 135 -12.54 9.51 -21.32
N VAL A 136 -12.46 8.34 -21.95
CA VAL A 136 -12.04 8.23 -23.35
C VAL A 136 -13.06 8.90 -24.28
N GLU A 137 -14.36 8.76 -24.03
CA GLU A 137 -15.41 9.46 -24.79
C GLU A 137 -15.27 10.98 -24.71
N GLN A 138 -14.94 11.54 -23.53
CA GLN A 138 -14.68 12.98 -23.39
C GLN A 138 -13.46 13.47 -24.17
N LEU A 139 -12.46 12.60 -24.37
CA LEU A 139 -11.23 12.92 -25.09
C LEU A 139 -11.34 12.64 -26.60
N MET A 140 -12.42 12.00 -27.07
CA MET A 140 -12.59 11.69 -28.49
C MET A 140 -12.97 12.95 -29.29
N PRO A 141 -12.34 13.16 -30.46
CA PRO A 141 -12.80 14.17 -31.40
C PRO A 141 -14.14 13.76 -32.02
N GLY A 142 -15.04 14.73 -32.25
CA GLY A 142 -16.44 14.47 -32.64
C GLY A 142 -16.64 13.59 -33.88
N TRP A 143 -15.74 13.69 -34.87
CA TRP A 143 -15.78 12.85 -36.06
C TRP A 143 -15.60 11.35 -35.77
N LEU A 144 -14.86 11.01 -34.71
CA LEU A 144 -14.63 9.63 -34.30
C LEU A 144 -15.84 9.05 -33.56
N VAL A 145 -16.54 9.90 -32.80
CA VAL A 145 -17.80 9.55 -32.12
C VAL A 145 -18.88 9.24 -33.15
N GLU A 146 -19.06 10.10 -34.16
CA GLU A 146 -20.03 9.88 -35.24
C GLU A 146 -19.73 8.62 -36.04
N TRP A 147 -18.46 8.34 -36.34
CA TRP A 147 -18.05 7.12 -37.03
C TRP A 147 -18.36 5.85 -36.21
N ARG A 148 -18.12 5.89 -34.89
CA ARG A 148 -18.47 4.78 -33.98
C ARG A 148 -19.97 4.54 -33.94
N ASP A 149 -20.76 5.60 -33.81
CA ASP A 149 -22.21 5.49 -33.69
C ASP A 149 -22.82 4.93 -34.98
N GLN A 150 -22.28 5.31 -36.15
CA GLN A 150 -22.62 4.69 -37.42
C GLN A 150 -22.30 3.18 -37.47
N GLN A 151 -21.17 2.75 -36.92
CA GLN A 151 -20.80 1.32 -36.85
C GLN A 151 -21.69 0.53 -35.87
N LEU A 152 -22.09 1.14 -34.76
CA LEU A 152 -22.96 0.52 -33.74
C LEU A 152 -24.42 0.41 -34.22
N LEU A 153 -24.94 1.44 -34.91
CA LEU A 153 -26.29 1.45 -35.47
C LEU A 153 -26.45 0.48 -36.65
N ASN A 154 -25.38 0.25 -37.43
CA ASN A 154 -25.41 -0.70 -38.55
C ASN A 154 -25.38 -2.18 -38.09
N LYS A 155 -25.03 -2.43 -36.83
CA LYS A 155 -25.06 -3.77 -36.22
C LYS A 155 -26.32 -3.93 -35.36
N LYS A 156 -27.30 -4.67 -35.89
CA LYS A 156 -28.61 -5.07 -35.31
C LYS A 156 -28.59 -5.75 -33.91
N TYR A 157 -27.53 -5.65 -33.12
CA TYR A 157 -27.39 -6.35 -31.84
C TYR A 157 -27.75 -5.50 -30.60
N LEU A 158 -27.96 -4.18 -30.76
CA LEU A 158 -28.27 -3.28 -29.63
C LEU A 158 -29.74 -3.28 -29.17
N LEU A 159 -30.67 -3.81 -29.97
CA LEU A 159 -32.10 -3.87 -29.60
C LEU A 159 -32.44 -4.93 -28.54
N VAL A 160 -31.52 -5.85 -28.23
CA VAL A 160 -31.77 -6.94 -27.26
C VAL A 160 -31.61 -6.49 -25.81
N VAL A 161 -30.90 -5.39 -25.54
CA VAL A 161 -30.71 -4.90 -24.16
C VAL A 161 -31.93 -4.11 -23.68
N GLN A 162 -32.66 -3.41 -24.56
CA GLN A 162 -33.90 -2.75 -24.16
C GLN A 162 -35.12 -3.70 -24.17
N SER A 163 -35.17 -4.71 -25.04
CA SER A 163 -36.34 -5.61 -25.07
C SER A 163 -36.42 -6.57 -23.88
N LYS A 164 -35.34 -6.72 -23.10
CA LYS A 164 -35.32 -7.54 -21.87
C LYS A 164 -35.70 -6.78 -20.59
N GLN A 165 -35.76 -5.44 -20.62
CA GLN A 165 -36.26 -4.64 -19.49
C GLN A 165 -37.73 -4.24 -19.60
N VAL A 166 -38.39 -4.56 -20.71
CA VAL A 166 -39.82 -4.23 -20.94
C VAL A 166 -40.71 -5.47 -20.83
N ILE A 167 -40.15 -6.63 -20.48
CA ILE A 167 -40.90 -7.86 -20.21
C ILE A 167 -40.53 -8.34 -18.80
N GLU A 168 -40.89 -7.53 -17.80
CA GLU A 168 -41.29 -7.95 -16.46
C GLU A 168 -42.50 -7.12 -16.04
#